data_AF-A0A7J4PCJ5-F1
#
_entry.id   AF-A0A7J4PCJ5-F1
#
_cell.length_a   1.000
_cell.length_b   1.000
_cell.length_c   1.000
_cell.angle_alpha   90.00
_cell.angle_beta   90.00
_cell.angle_gamma   90.00
#
_symmetry.space_group_name_H-M   'P 1'
#
loop_
_entity.id
_entity.type
_entity.pdbx_description
1 polymer ?
#
loop_
_entity_poly.entity_id
_entity_poly.type
_entity_poly.pdbx_seq_one_letter_code
_entity_poly.pdbx_strand_id
1 'polypeptide(L)'
;MMKKMVQILIIAMFMVSFTGAAFSAEKQNAITGTIIVIEIETGKVSVLDENNKTHSLITAGSDINLGTFSQGDKVIVECDDGGVIKSISKVTKHE
;
A
#
# COMPACT_ATOMS: atom_id res chain seq x y z
N MET A 1 10.30 -46.25 -28.81
CA MET A 1 11.10 -45.31 -27.97
C MET A 1 10.59 -43.87 -28.02
N MET A 2 10.12 -43.37 -29.18
CA MET A 2 9.53 -42.03 -29.37
C MET A 2 8.34 -41.70 -28.44
N LYS A 3 7.43 -42.65 -28.20
CA LYS A 3 6.24 -42.45 -27.35
C LYS A 3 6.57 -42.08 -25.89
N LYS A 4 7.70 -42.54 -25.35
CA LYS A 4 8.15 -42.25 -23.99
C LYS A 4 8.71 -40.83 -23.85
N MET A 5 9.35 -40.32 -24.91
CA MET A 5 9.88 -38.95 -24.92
C MET A 5 8.78 -37.90 -25.02
N VAL A 6 7.71 -38.18 -25.77
CA VAL A 6 6.55 -37.27 -25.87
C VAL A 6 5.78 -37.18 -24.55
N GLN A 7 5.64 -38.29 -23.81
CA GLN A 7 4.98 -38.27 -22.49
C GLN A 7 5.77 -37.50 -21.43
N ILE A 8 7.10 -37.58 -21.43
CA ILE A 8 7.96 -36.81 -20.50
C ILE A 8 7.83 -35.30 -20.77
N LEU A 9 7.72 -34.90 -22.04
CA LEU A 9 7.55 -33.50 -22.43
C LEU A 9 6.23 -32.90 -21.94
N ILE A 10 5.13 -33.68 -21.98
CA ILE A 10 3.80 -33.23 -21.54
C ILE A 10 3.73 -33.07 -20.02
N ILE A 11 4.38 -33.95 -19.26
CA ILE A 11 4.46 -33.88 -17.79
C ILE A 11 5.30 -32.68 -17.35
N ALA A 12 6.40 -32.38 -18.05
CA ALA A 12 7.22 -31.21 -17.78
C ALA A 12 6.48 -29.88 -18.07
N MET A 13 5.64 -29.85 -19.11
CA MET A 13 4.83 -28.67 -19.44
C MET A 13 3.76 -28.35 -18.38
N PHE A 14 3.22 -29.35 -17.69
CA PHE A 14 2.16 -29.16 -16.68
C PHE A 14 2.66 -28.61 -15.34
N MET A 15 3.94 -28.81 -15.00
CA MET A 15 4.52 -28.28 -13.74
C MET A 15 4.80 -26.77 -13.77
N VAL A 16 4.75 -26.13 -14.95
CA VAL A 16 5.06 -24.69 -15.08
C VAL A 16 3.84 -23.80 -14.83
N SER A 17 2.63 -24.36 -14.70
CA SER A 17 1.41 -23.56 -14.67
C SER A 17 1.01 -22.97 -13.31
N PHE A 18 1.75 -23.21 -12.22
CA PHE A 18 1.35 -22.75 -10.87
C PHE A 18 2.48 -22.15 -10.02
N THR A 19 3.41 -21.41 -10.63
CA THR A 19 4.30 -20.52 -9.86
C THR A 19 4.01 -19.07 -10.22
N GLY A 20 2.76 -18.70 -10.03
CA GLY A 20 2.23 -17.39 -10.42
C GLY A 20 1.12 -16.93 -9.49
N ALA A 21 1.02 -17.48 -8.28
CA ALA A 21 0.49 -16.68 -7.17
C ALA A 21 1.58 -15.68 -6.80
N ALA A 22 1.88 -14.76 -7.73
CA ALA A 22 2.26 -13.43 -7.31
C ALA A 22 1.11 -13.05 -6.39
N PHE A 23 1.42 -12.89 -5.11
CA PHE A 23 0.66 -12.04 -4.24
C PHE A 23 0.56 -10.74 -5.03
N SER A 24 -0.51 -10.62 -5.83
CA SER A 24 -0.99 -9.34 -6.27
C SER A 24 -1.36 -8.73 -4.94
N ALA A 25 -0.39 -8.05 -4.34
CA ALA A 25 -0.62 -7.05 -3.33
C ALA A 25 -1.80 -6.29 -3.92
N GLU A 26 -2.96 -6.61 -3.37
CA GLU A 26 -4.18 -5.87 -3.58
C GLU A 26 -3.73 -4.43 -3.51
N LYS A 27 -3.97 -3.68 -4.59
CA LYS A 27 -3.40 -2.37 -4.88
C LYS A 27 -3.87 -1.41 -3.80
N GLN A 28 -3.33 -1.55 -2.60
CA GLN A 28 -3.52 -0.68 -1.49
C GLN A 28 -2.76 0.56 -1.92
N ASN A 29 -3.50 1.65 -2.16
CA ASN A 29 -2.92 2.96 -2.43
C ASN A 29 -2.25 3.43 -1.13
N ALA A 30 -1.13 2.80 -0.79
CA ALA A 30 -0.31 3.13 0.34
C ALA A 30 0.60 4.29 -0.06
N ILE A 31 0.36 5.45 0.54
CA ILE A 31 1.13 6.67 0.34
C ILE A 31 2.16 6.72 1.46
N THR A 32 3.44 6.66 1.10
CA THR A 32 4.54 6.92 2.05
C THR A 32 5.00 8.36 1.86
N GLY A 33 5.05 9.14 2.93
CA GLY A 33 5.43 10.54 2.83
C GLY A 33 5.53 11.24 4.17
N THR A 34 5.60 12.57 4.11
CA THR A 34 5.70 13.45 5.28
C THR A 34 4.42 14.26 5.41
N ILE A 35 3.85 14.35 6.62
CA ILE A 35 2.70 15.21 6.88
C ILE A 35 3.13 16.67 6.75
N ILE A 36 2.51 17.39 5.82
CA ILE A 36 2.73 18.83 5.62
C ILE A 36 1.59 19.68 6.18
N VAL A 37 0.39 19.11 6.30
CA VAL A 37 -0.79 19.77 6.91
C VAL A 37 -1.60 18.71 7.64
N ILE A 38 -2.07 19.03 8.84
CA ILE A 38 -3.01 18.20 9.61
C ILE A 38 -4.05 19.11 10.26
N GLU A 39 -5.31 18.89 9.93
CA GLU A 39 -6.46 19.62 10.46
C GLU A 39 -7.37 18.61 11.19
N ILE A 40 -7.20 18.49 12.51
CA ILE A 40 -7.90 17.48 13.32
C ILE A 40 -9.41 17.74 13.32
N GLU A 41 -9.82 19.01 13.38
CA GLU A 41 -11.24 19.44 13.39
C GLU A 41 -12.00 19.00 12.13
N THR A 42 -11.33 18.99 10.98
CA THR A 42 -11.94 18.66 9.68
C THR A 42 -11.59 17.24 9.23
N GLY A 43 -10.69 16.55 9.94
CA GLY A 43 -10.18 15.22 9.57
C GLY A 43 -9.29 15.24 8.32
N LYS A 44 -8.77 16.40 7.93
CA LYS A 44 -8.00 16.57 6.69
C LYS A 44 -6.50 16.44 6.95
N VAL A 45 -5.82 15.67 6.11
CA VAL A 45 -4.37 15.46 6.18
C VAL A 45 -3.77 15.65 4.79
N SER A 46 -2.68 16.40 4.70
CA SER A 46 -1.89 16.49 3.46
C SER A 46 -0.53 15.85 3.67
N VAL A 47 -0.17 14.95 2.76
CA VAL A 47 1.08 14.20 2.77
C VAL A 47 1.88 14.52 1.52
N LEU A 48 3.14 14.92 1.69
CA LEU A 48 4.10 15.07 0.61
C LEU A 48 4.84 13.75 0.43
N ASP A 49 4.66 13.10 -0.72
CA ASP A 49 5.35 11.86 -1.04
C ASP A 49 6.81 12.10 -1.47
N GLU A 50 7.55 11.00 -1.69
CA GLU A 50 8.94 11.04 -2.15
C GLU A 50 9.14 11.64 -3.55
N ASN A 51 8.08 11.69 -4.36
CA ASN A 51 8.09 12.30 -5.69
C ASN A 51 7.74 13.80 -5.63
N ASN A 52 7.69 14.39 -4.43
CA ASN A 52 7.24 15.76 -4.17
C ASN A 52 5.79 16.03 -4.61
N LYS A 53 4.96 14.99 -4.71
CA LYS A 53 3.53 15.13 -4.97
C LYS A 53 2.79 15.26 -3.63
N THR A 54 1.95 16.27 -3.55
CA THR A 54 1.06 16.46 -2.39
C THR A 54 -0.23 15.67 -2.60
N HIS A 55 -0.55 14.80 -1.65
CA HIS A 55 -1.82 14.08 -1.58
C HIS A 55 -2.65 14.69 -0.46
N SER A 56 -3.89 15.08 -0.78
CA SER A 56 -4.86 15.55 0.22
C SER A 56 -5.81 14.41 0.54
N LEU A 57 -5.85 14.03 1.80
CA LEU A 57 -6.54 12.88 2.32
C LEU A 57 -7.53 13.32 3.41
N ILE A 58 -8.58 12.52 3.61
CA ILE A 58 -9.62 12.77 4.61
C ILE A 58 -9.86 11.52 5.44
N THR A 59 -10.15 11.67 6.73
CA THR A 59 -10.56 10.54 7.57
C THR A 59 -12.06 10.30 7.42
N ALA A 60 -12.48 9.05 7.17
CA ALA A 60 -13.88 8.67 7.29
C ALA A 60 -14.20 8.32 8.75
N GLY A 61 -14.51 9.34 9.56
CA GLY A 61 -15.05 9.16 10.90
C GLY A 61 -14.01 9.05 12.03
N SER A 62 -14.48 8.56 13.17
CA SER A 62 -13.83 8.65 14.49
C SER A 62 -12.70 7.64 14.72
N ASP A 63 -12.55 6.65 13.85
CA ASP A 63 -11.65 5.52 14.07
C ASP A 63 -10.17 5.86 13.85
N ILE A 64 -9.88 6.98 13.17
CA ILE A 64 -8.52 7.47 12.94
C ILE A 64 -8.16 8.55 13.97
N ASN A 65 -7.28 8.21 14.91
CA ASN A 65 -6.79 9.17 15.89
C ASN A 65 -5.63 10.03 15.33
N LEU A 66 -5.99 11.13 14.68
CA LEU A 66 -5.05 12.12 14.15
C LEU A 66 -4.25 12.86 15.23
N GLY A 67 -4.73 12.90 16.49
CA GLY A 67 -4.07 13.63 17.58
C GLY A 67 -2.69 13.09 17.99
N THR A 68 -2.33 11.91 17.50
CA THR A 68 -1.00 11.30 17.73
C THR A 68 0.04 11.70 16.66
N PHE A 69 -0.38 12.42 15.62
CA PHE A 69 0.43 12.84 14.50
C PHE A 69 0.67 14.35 14.51
N SER A 70 1.76 14.79 13.91
CA SER A 70 2.13 16.18 13.79
C SER A 70 2.74 16.47 12.42
N GLN A 71 2.70 17.75 12.02
CA GLN A 71 3.41 18.18 10.83
C GLN A 71 4.90 17.84 10.94
N GLY A 72 5.47 17.29 9.86
CA GLY A 72 6.84 16.78 9.82
C GLY A 72 6.97 15.29 10.14
N ASP A 73 5.93 14.63 10.66
CA ASP A 73 5.95 13.18 10.86
C ASP A 73 6.02 12.45 9.52
N LYS A 74 6.89 11.44 9.45
CA LYS A 74 6.93 10.51 8.33
C LYS A 74 5.92 9.40 8.57
N VAL A 75 5.03 9.18 7.61
CA VAL A 75 3.90 8.25 7.73
C VAL A 75 3.73 7.37 6.51
N ILE A 76 3.10 6.22 6.73
CA ILE A 76 2.51 5.37 5.71
C ILE A 76 1.00 5.48 5.89
N VAL A 77 0.30 5.84 4.83
CA VAL A 77 -1.15 6.02 4.82
C VAL A 77 -1.77 5.09 3.80
N GLU A 78 -2.68 4.23 4.22
CA GLU A 78 -3.50 3.46 3.29
C GLU A 78 -4.80 4.23 3.05
N CYS A 79 -5.11 4.51 1.79
CA CYS A 79 -6.37 5.15 1.42
C CYS A 79 -7.11 4.37 0.34
N ASP A 80 -8.40 4.67 0.19
CA ASP A 80 -9.16 4.27 -0.99
C ASP A 80 -8.89 5.21 -2.19
N ASP A 81 -9.53 4.93 -3.32
CA ASP A 81 -9.42 5.75 -4.54
C ASP A 81 -10.02 7.15 -4.38
N GLY A 82 -10.84 7.38 -3.35
CA GLY A 82 -11.42 8.68 -2.99
C GLY A 82 -10.53 9.52 -2.07
N GLY A 83 -9.38 9.00 -1.64
CA GLY A 83 -8.49 9.67 -0.70
C GLY A 83 -8.95 9.57 0.76
N VAL A 84 -9.86 8.63 1.06
CA VAL A 84 -10.30 8.35 2.43
C VAL A 84 -9.27 7.46 3.11
N ILE A 85 -8.76 7.90 4.25
CA ILE A 85 -7.79 7.18 5.08
C ILE A 85 -8.45 5.97 5.72
N LYS A 86 -7.91 4.78 5.44
CA LYS A 86 -8.24 3.52 6.11
C LYS A 86 -7.33 3.24 7.29
N SER A 87 -6.04 3.56 7.14
CA SER A 87 -5.04 3.40 8.20
C SER A 87 -3.92 4.43 8.03
N ILE A 88 -3.32 4.83 9.15
CA ILE A 88 -2.16 5.72 9.18
C ILE A 88 -1.21 5.26 10.28
N SER A 89 0.08 5.17 9.96
CA SER A 89 1.12 4.73 10.90
C SER A 89 2.38 5.57 10.73
N LYS A 90 3.07 5.86 11.84
CA LYS A 90 4.38 6.51 11.78
C LYS A 90 5.43 5.54 11.28
N VAL A 91 6.32 6.03 10.42
CA VAL A 91 7.53 5.30 10.03
C VAL A 91 8.52 5.44 11.18
N THR A 92 8.49 4.50 12.11
CA THR A 92 9.55 4.38 13.12
C THR A 92 10.76 3.74 12.45
N LYS A 93 11.87 4.47 12.39
CA LYS A 93 13.17 3.82 12.16
C LYS A 93 13.42 2.94 13.37
N HIS A 94 13.38 1.62 13.19
CA HIS A 94 14.11 0.72 14.06
C HIS A 94 15.60 0.92 13.75
N GLU A 95 16.25 1.77 14.56
CA GLU A 95 17.71 1.74 14.74
C GLU A 95 18.10 0.61 15.69
#